data_AF-A0A497M3B4-F1
#
_entry.id   AF-A0A497M3B4-F1
#
_cell.length_a   1.000
_cell.length_b   1.000
_cell.length_c   1.000
_cell.angle_alpha   90.00
_cell.angle_beta   90.00
_cell.angle_gamma   90.00
#
_symmetry.space_group_name_H-M   'P 1'
#
loop_
_entity.id
_entity.type
_entity.pdbx_description
1 polymer ?
#
loop_
_entity_poly.entity_id
_entity_poly.type
_entity_poly.pdbx_seq_one_letter_code
_entity_poly.pdbx_strand_id
1 'polypeptide(L)' 'MGRVQVNLKLEEGLVKEVEKLIKQGYFNSKTEAFVEALRLLIRSYKAKVLIEQIEEVRESTEGLPSATEAIVEAHEEED' A
#
# COMPACT_ATOMS: atom_id res chain seq x y z
N MET A 1 -4.94 -1.34 -25.20
CA MET A 1 -3.89 -0.78 -24.32
C MET A 1 -2.54 -1.08 -24.93
N GLY A 2 -1.68 -0.08 -25.12
CA GLY A 2 -0.38 -0.23 -25.76
C GLY A 2 0.67 -0.86 -24.84
N ARG A 3 1.72 -1.45 -25.44
CA ARG A 3 2.92 -1.85 -24.70
C ARG A 3 3.87 -0.65 -24.66
N VAL A 4 4.38 -0.31 -23.48
CA VAL A 4 5.41 0.71 -23.29
C VAL A 4 6.70 0.00 -22.87
N GLN A 5 7.79 0.31 -23.55
CA GLN A 5 9.12 -0.20 -23.20
C GLN A 5 9.84 0.83 -22.34
N VAL A 6 10.44 0.37 -21.24
CA VAL A 6 11.22 1.20 -20.32
C VAL A 6 12.64 0.62 -20.24
N ASN A 7 13.66 1.47 -20.39
CA ASN A 7 15.06 1.09 -20.21
C ASN A 7 15.56 1.62 -18.87
N LEU A 8 16.16 0.75 -18.06
CA LEU A 8 16.62 1.06 -16.72
C LEU A 8 18.10 0.69 -16.57
N LYS A 9 18.84 1.49 -15.79
CA LYS A 9 20.16 1.11 -15.29
C LYS A 9 19.97 0.53 -13.89
N LEU A 10 20.39 -0.71 -13.69
CA LEU A 10 20.27 -1.43 -12.42
C LEU A 10 21.65 -1.89 -11.98
N GLU A 11 21.80 -2.06 -10.68
CA GLU A 11 22.98 -2.71 -10.12
C GLU A 11 23.05 -4.17 -10.59
N GLU A 12 24.24 -4.62 -11.00
CA GLU A 12 24.45 -5.97 -11.52
C GLU A 12 24.05 -7.05 -10.50
N GLY A 13 24.34 -6.83 -9.22
CA GLY A 13 23.96 -7.75 -8.13
C GLY A 13 22.46 -8.00 -8.07
N LEU A 14 21.65 -6.93 -8.19
CA LEU A 14 20.21 -7.02 -8.17
C LEU A 14 19.67 -7.87 -9.33
N VAL A 15 20.21 -7.67 -10.53
CA VAL A 15 19.82 -8.45 -11.72
C VAL A 15 20.18 -9.92 -11.53
N LYS A 16 21.34 -10.22 -10.94
CA LYS A 16 21.75 -11.60 -10.62
C LYS A 16 20.81 -12.29 -9.64
N GLU A 17 20.34 -11.58 -8.61
CA GLU A 17 19.35 -12.16 -7.68
C GLU A 17 18.02 -12.48 -8.38
N VAL A 18 17.53 -11.58 -9.25
CA VAL A 18 16.33 -11.84 -10.07
C VAL A 18 16.54 -13.06 -10.97
N GLU A 19 17.72 -13.21 -11.57
CA GLU A 19 18.04 -14.39 -12.38
C GLU A 19 18.06 -15.69 -11.59
N LYS A 20 18.49 -15.67 -10.32
CA LYS A 20 18.41 -16.86 -9.45
C LYS A 20 16.96 -17.28 -9.21
N LEU A 21 16.06 -16.32 -8.97
CA LEU A 21 14.64 -16.61 -8.78
C LEU A 21 14.01 -17.25 -10.03
N ILE A 22 14.42 -16.79 -11.22
CA ILE A 22 14.00 -17.40 -12.48
C ILE A 22 14.55 -18.83 -12.61
N LYS A 23 15.83 -19.04 -12.32
CA LYS A 23 16.45 -20.38 -12.36
C LYS A 23 15.81 -21.36 -11.38
N GLN A 24 15.30 -20.87 -10.25
CA GLN A 24 14.58 -21.66 -9.26
C GLN A 24 13.11 -21.93 -9.65
N GLY A 25 12.62 -21.34 -10.74
CA GLY A 25 11.26 -21.56 -11.25
C GLY A 25 10.19 -20.68 -10.62
N TYR A 26 10.55 -19.66 -9.83
CA TYR A 26 9.57 -18.72 -9.26
C TYR A 26 8.97 -17.79 -10.31
N PHE A 27 9.71 -17.52 -11.39
CA PHE A 27 9.28 -16.70 -12.51
C PHE A 27 9.73 -17.31 -13.84
N ASN A 28 8.92 -17.14 -14.88
CA ASN A 28 9.22 -17.61 -16.23
C ASN A 28 10.15 -16.66 -16.98
N SER A 29 10.23 -15.39 -16.57
CA SER A 29 11.09 -14.38 -17.23
C SER A 29 11.47 -13.21 -16.31
N LYS A 30 12.50 -12.45 -16.73
CA LYS A 30 12.88 -11.18 -16.09
C LYS A 30 11.74 -10.17 -16.11
N THR A 31 11.06 -10.05 -17.26
CA THR A 31 9.92 -9.14 -17.42
C THR A 31 8.82 -9.45 -16.40
N GLU A 32 8.48 -10.73 -16.23
CA GLU A 32 7.48 -11.14 -15.24
C GLU A 32 7.91 -10.77 -13.81
N ALA A 33 9.14 -11.10 -13.43
CA ALA A 33 9.67 -10.77 -12.11
C ALA A 33 9.66 -9.26 -11.83
N PHE A 34 10.10 -8.44 -12.80
CA PHE A 34 10.10 -6.99 -12.65
C PHE A 34 8.69 -6.40 -12.63
N VAL A 35 7.75 -6.94 -13.40
CA VAL A 35 6.34 -6.52 -13.37
C VAL A 35 5.73 -6.80 -11.99
N GLU A 36 5.96 -7.98 -11.43
CA GLU A 36 5.48 -8.31 -10.08
C GLU A 36 6.13 -7.43 -9.00
N ALA A 37 7.44 -7.17 -9.10
CA ALA A 37 8.13 -6.24 -8.21
C ALA A 37 7.51 -4.83 -8.24
N LEU A 38 7.22 -4.29 -9.43
CA LEU A 38 6.57 -2.99 -9.59
C LEU A 38 5.14 -2.99 -9.02
N ARG A 39 4.38 -4.07 -9.23
CA ARG A 39 3.03 -4.21 -8.65
C ARG A 39 3.08 -4.20 -7.12
N LEU A 40 4.00 -4.96 -6.53
CA LEU A 40 4.22 -4.99 -5.09
C LEU A 40 4.61 -3.62 -4.55
N LEU A 41 5.53 -2.93 -5.23
CA LEU A 41 5.93 -1.57 -4.88
C LEU A 41 4.71 -0.62 -4.86
N ILE A 42 3.93 -0.58 -5.94
CA ILE A 42 2.74 0.28 -6.04
C ILE A 42 1.73 -0.05 -4.93
N ARG A 43 1.46 -1.34 -4.69
CA ARG A 43 0.55 -1.77 -3.61
C ARG A 43 1.04 -1.35 -2.23
N SER A 44 2.35 -1.46 -1.97
CA SER A 44 2.93 -1.07 -0.69
C SER A 44 2.74 0.42 -0.39
N TYR A 45 2.92 1.29 -1.38
CA TYR A 45 2.70 2.73 -1.21
C TYR A 45 1.22 3.07 -1.03
N LYS A 46 0.32 2.41 -1.78
CA LYS A 46 -1.13 2.58 -1.56
C LYS A 46 -1.54 2.17 -0.15
N ALA A 47 -1.01 1.07 0.35
CA ALA A 47 -1.29 0.61 1.71
C ALA A 47 -0.78 1.58 2.77
N LYS A 48 0.42 2.16 2.59
CA LYS A 48 0.96 3.18 3.50
C LYS A 48 0.06 4.41 3.59
N VAL A 49 -0.38 4.94 2.45
CA VAL A 49 -1.30 6.09 2.41
C VAL A 49 -2.61 5.77 3.14
N LEU A 50 -3.16 4.57 2.97
CA LEU A 50 -4.37 4.16 3.68
C LEU A 50 -4.14 4.08 5.19
N ILE A 51 -2.99 3.58 5.64
CA ILE A 51 -2.65 3.52 7.07
C ILE A 51 -2.54 4.93 7.64
N GLU A 52 -1.86 5.84 6.95
CA GLU A 52 -1.74 7.25 7.35
C GLU A 52 -3.13 7.91 7.49
N GLN A 53 -4.04 7.64 6.55
CA GLN A 53 -5.42 8.13 6.62
C GLN A 53 -6.21 7.54 7.80
N ILE A 54 -6.02 6.25 8.11
CA ILE A 54 -6.68 5.61 9.24
C ILE A 54 -6.19 6.22 10.55
N GLU A 55 -4.88 6.45 10.70
CA GLU A 55 -4.33 7.09 11.89
C GLU A 55 -4.80 8.55 12.02
N GLU A 56 -4.90 9.31 10.91
CA GLU A 56 -5.45 10.67 10.94
C GLU A 56 -6.92 10.70 11.42
N VAL A 57 -7.75 9.77 10.93
CA VAL A 57 -9.14 9.62 11.40
C VAL A 57 -9.16 9.24 12.87
N ARG A 58 -8.28 8.33 13.32
CA ARG A 58 -8.20 7.94 14.72
C ARG A 58 -7.81 9.11 15.62
N GLU A 59 -6.73 9.83 15.31
CA GLU A 59 -6.29 10.99 16.09
C GLU A 59 -7.37 12.07 16.17
N SER A 60 -8.08 12.32 15.07
CA SER A 60 -9.18 13.31 15.03
C SER A 60 -10.47 12.84 15.73
N THR A 61 -10.59 11.55 16.05
CA THR A 61 -11.79 10.97 16.69
C THR A 61 -11.56 10.51 18.12
N GLU A 62 -10.31 10.39 18.59
CA GLU A 62 -9.97 9.97 19.96
C GLU A 62 -10.51 10.91 21.05
N GLY A 63 -10.78 12.18 20.73
CA GLY A 63 -11.39 13.15 21.65
C GLY A 63 -12.90 13.36 21.47
N LEU A 64 -13.55 12.65 20.54
CA LEU A 64 -14.99 12.80 20.31
C LEU A 64 -15.78 11.91 21.28
N PRO A 65 -16.94 12.40 21.79
CA PRO A 65 -17.84 11.57 22.57
C PRO A 65 -18.26 10.35 21.74
N SER A 66 -18.43 9.21 22.40
CA SER A 66 -18.97 8.03 21.73
C SER A 66 -20.34 8.35 21.13
N ALA A 67 -20.74 7.62 20.09
CA ALA A 67 -22.06 7.81 19.48
C ALA A 67 -23.21 7.72 20.49
N THR A 68 -23.04 6.96 21.59
CA THR A 68 -24.00 6.88 22.68
C THR A 68 -23.95 8.12 23.59
N GLU A 69 -22.77 8.59 23.97
CA GLU A 69 -22.62 9.82 24.77
C GLU A 69 -23.14 11.04 24.01
N ALA A 70 -22.86 11.15 22.71
CA ALA A 70 -23.37 12.24 21.88
C ALA A 70 -24.91 12.26 21.79
N ILE A 71 -25.56 11.09 21.82
CA ILE A 71 -27.04 10.99 21.83
C ILE A 71 -27.58 11.37 23.20
N VAL A 72 -26.93 10.96 24.29
CA VAL A 72 -27.34 11.29 25.66
C VAL A 72 -27.19 12.80 25.90
N GLU A 73 -26.05 13.40 25.53
CA GLU A 73 -25.78 14.83 25.68
C GLU A 73 -26.77 15.67 24.85
N ALA A 74 -27.08 15.26 23.61
CA ALA A 74 -28.08 15.93 22.78
C ALA A 74 -29.52 15.83 23.35
N HIS A 75 -29.83 14.79 24.12
CA HIS A 75 -31.13 14.67 24.79
C HIS A 75 -31.17 15.46 26.11
N GLU A 76 -30.04 15.61 26.80
CA GLU A 76 -29.94 16.41 28.03
C GLU A 76 -29.96 17.93 27.77
N GLU A 77 -29.61 18.40 26.56
CA GLU A 77 -29.73 19.81 26.17
C GLU A 77 -31.15 20.23 25.70
N GLU A 78 -32.06 19.28 25.44
CA GLU A 78 -33.44 19.56 25.00
C GLU A 78 -34.47 19.71 26.15
N ASP A 79 -34.10 19.37 27.40
CA ASP A 79 -34.90 19.51 28.64
C ASP A 79 -34.50 20.76 29.46
#